data_AF-A0A3B0ZR56-F1
#
_entry.id   AF-A0A3B0ZR56-F1
#
_cell.length_a   1.000
_cell.length_b   1.000
_cell.length_c   1.000
_cell.angle_alpha   90.00
_cell.angle_beta   90.00
_cell.angle_gamma   90.00
#
_symmetry.space_group_name_H-M   'P 1'
#
loop_
_entity.id
_entity.type
_entity.pdbx_description
1 polymer ?
#
loop_
_entity_poly.entity_id
_entity_poly.type
_entity_poly.pdbx_seq_one_letter_code
_entity_poly.pdbx_strand_id
1 'polypeptide(L)' 'MYEKANKVGHWVVVDGFDNVGRVMIRDPWKATKYKMDLQEFQKTWTGFSVW' A
#
# COMPACT_ATOMS: atom_id res chain seq x y z
N MET A 1 2.70 -23.25 -17.46
CA MET A 1 2.64 -21.89 -16.89
C MET A 1 2.28 -22.02 -15.42
N TYR A 2 3.17 -21.59 -14.53
CA TYR A 2 3.00 -21.77 -13.08
C TYR A 2 2.21 -20.57 -12.55
N GLU A 3 0.89 -20.68 -12.47
CA GLU A 3 0.07 -19.61 -11.86
C GLU A 3 0.19 -19.66 -10.34
N LYS A 4 1.27 -19.07 -9.82
CA LYS A 4 1.38 -18.66 -8.42
C LYS A 4 1.05 -17.17 -8.31
N ALA A 5 -0.19 -16.78 -8.59
CA ALA A 5 -0.62 -15.40 -8.41
C ALA A 5 -2.11 -15.27 -8.07
N ASN A 6 -2.56 -16.04 -7.07
CA ASN A 6 -3.88 -15.89 -6.43
C ASN A 6 -4.01 -14.61 -5.57
N LYS A 7 -3.25 -13.55 -5.86
CA LYS A 7 -3.33 -12.25 -5.18
C LYS A 7 -3.69 -11.20 -6.21
N VAL A 8 -4.99 -10.92 -6.32
CA VAL A 8 -5.49 -9.71 -6.98
C VAL A 8 -4.66 -8.53 -6.46
N GLY A 9 -4.04 -7.76 -7.37
CA GLY A 9 -3.28 -6.58 -7.00
C GLY A 9 -4.20 -5.58 -6.30
N HIS A 10 -3.91 -5.27 -5.04
CA HIS A 10 -4.67 -4.30 -4.26
C HIS A 10 -4.01 -2.93 -4.36
N TRP A 11 -4.71 -1.99 -4.98
CA TRP A 11 -4.29 -0.59 -5.05
C TRP A 11 -4.82 0.19 -3.86
N VAL A 12 -3.95 1.02 -3.29
CA VAL A 12 -4.28 1.97 -2.24
C VAL A 12 -3.85 3.37 -2.69
N VAL A 13 -4.42 4.39 -2.07
CA VAL A 13 -3.94 5.75 -2.24
C VAL A 13 -2.97 6.08 -1.11
N VAL A 14 -1.80 6.58 -1.46
CA VAL A 14 -0.80 7.07 -0.50
C VAL A 14 -0.86 8.59 -0.50
N ASP A 15 -1.22 9.17 0.64
CA ASP A 15 -1.32 10.64 0.80
C ASP A 15 0.03 11.28 1.19
N GLY A 16 1.06 10.47 1.43
CA GLY A 16 2.39 10.89 1.85
C GLY A 16 2.77 10.34 3.22
N PHE A 17 3.57 11.10 3.97
CA PHE A 17 4.03 10.75 5.31
C PHE A 17 3.36 11.64 6.37
N ASP A 18 3.14 11.08 7.56
CA ASP A 18 2.78 11.88 8.72
C ASP A 18 3.99 12.54 9.39
N ASN A 19 3.77 13.29 10.47
CA ASN A 19 4.79 14.03 11.19
C ASN A 19 5.85 13.15 11.90
N VAL A 20 5.65 11.84 11.97
CA VAL A 20 6.59 10.87 12.56
C VAL A 20 7.16 9.91 11.51
N GLY A 21 6.91 10.16 10.23
CA GLY A 21 7.47 9.40 9.11
C GLY A 21 6.72 8.11 8.75
N ARG A 22 5.47 7.94 9.19
CA ARG A 22 4.62 6.80 8.79
C ARG A 22 3.90 7.10 7.48
N VAL A 23 3.74 6.08 6.65
CA VAL A 23 3.00 6.16 5.39
C VAL A 23 1.51 6.28 5.70
N MET A 24 0.85 7.30 5.16
CA MET A 24 -0.58 7.52 5.30
C MET A 24 -1.32 6.88 4.11
N ILE A 25 -2.19 5.92 4.40
CA ILE A 25 -2.85 5.09 3.38
C ILE A 25 -4.37 5.24 3.48
N ARG A 26 -5.00 5.44 2.31
CA ARG A 26 -6.45 5.28 2.12
C ARG A 26 -6.71 4.01 1.32
N ASP A 27 -7.41 3.08 1.94
CA ASP A 27 -7.79 1.80 1.35
C ASP A 27 -9.26 1.90 0.87
N PRO A 28 -9.50 1.97 -0.45
CA PRO A 28 -10.84 2.07 -1.00
C PRO A 28 -11.63 0.76 -0.87
N TRP A 29 -10.97 -0.39 -0.72
CA TRP A 29 -11.64 -1.68 -0.60
C TRP A 29 -12.43 -1.77 0.71
N LYS A 30 -11.83 -1.28 1.80
CA LYS A 30 -12.45 -1.31 3.13
C LYS A 30 -13.04 0.03 3.55
N ALA A 31 -12.94 1.06 2.71
CA ALA A 31 -13.26 2.45 3.05
C ALA A 31 -12.55 2.92 4.34
N THR A 32 -11.32 2.45 4.58
CA THR A 32 -10.54 2.77 5.78
C THR A 32 -9.37 3.70 5.47
N LYS A 33 -8.89 4.37 6.51
CA LYS A 33 -7.64 5.11 6.51
C LYS A 33 -6.77 4.57 7.63
N TYR A 34 -5.52 4.29 7.33
CA TYR A 34 -4.57 3.79 8.33
C TYR A 34 -3.17 4.29 8.04
N LYS A 35 -2.27 4.04 9.00
CA LYS A 35 -0.87 4.41 8.93
C LYS A 35 -0.02 3.17 9.12
N MET A 36 1.10 3.09 8.45
CA MET A 36 2.06 2.01 8.64
C MET A 36 3.50 2.50 8.50
N ASP A 37 4.44 1.76 9.06
CA ASP A 37 5.86 2.09 8.92
C ASP A 37 6.32 1.92 7.47
N LEU A 38 7.25 2.79 7.04
CA LEU A 38 7.78 2.76 5.68
C LEU A 38 8.42 1.41 5.32
N GLN A 39 9.13 0.79 6.27
CA GLN A 39 9.75 -0.52 6.03
C GLN A 39 8.72 -1.63 5.83
N GLU A 40 7.59 -1.55 6.53
CA GLU A 40 6.49 -2.51 6.34
C GLU A 40 5.79 -2.27 5.01
N PHE A 41 5.60 -1.01 4.61
CA PHE A 41 5.02 -0.66 3.32
C PHE A 41 5.90 -1.16 2.17
N GLN A 42 7.21 -0.96 2.25
CA GLN A 42 8.16 -1.41 1.22
C GLN A 42 8.19 -2.93 1.04
N LYS A 43 7.91 -3.71 2.09
CA LYS A 43 7.83 -5.19 2.00
C LYS A 43 6.59 -5.67 1.24
N THR A 44 5.52 -4.87 1.21
CA THR A 44 4.25 -5.23 0.56
C THR A 44 4.09 -4.56 -0.81
N TRP A 45 4.72 -3.41 -1.00
CA TRP A 45 4.65 -2.65 -2.24
C TRP A 45 5.42 -3.35 -3.36
N THR A 46 4.76 -3.51 -4.51
CA THR A 46 5.30 -4.15 -5.70
C THR A 46 6.16 -3.22 -6.56
N GLY A 47 6.32 -1.95 -6.17
CA GLY A 47 7.07 -0.93 -6.90
C GLY A 47 6.27 -0.19 -7.98
N PHE A 48 5.03 -0.60 -8.24
CA PHE A 48 4.16 0.10 -9.19
C PHE A 48 3.44 1.29 -8.53
N SER A 49 3.47 2.43 -9.20
CA SER A 49 2.71 3.63 -8.83
C SER A 49 2.20 4.34 -10.09
N VAL A 50 1.12 5.09 -9.92
CA VAL A 50 0.59 6.02 -10.92
C VAL A 50 0.49 7.38 -10.23
N TRP A 51 0.86 8.46 -10.94
CA TRP A 51 0.92 9.81 -10.42
C TRP A 51 -0.01 10.74 -11.20
#